data_AF-A0A439KQZ1-F1
#
_entry.id   AF-A0A439KQZ1-F1
#
_cell.length_a   1.000
_cell.length_b   1.000
_cell.length_c   1.000
_cell.angle_alpha   90.00
_cell.angle_beta   90.00
_cell.angle_gamma   90.00
#
_symmetry.space_group_name_H-M   'P 1'
#
loop_
_entity.id
_entity.type
_entity.pdbx_description
1 polymer ?
#
loop_
_entity_poly.entity_id
_entity_poly.type
_entity_poly.pdbx_seq_one_letter_code
_entity_poly.pdbx_strand_id
1 'polypeptide(L)'
;MLSADETYASLTGAWRLMLGKADGLRQLDLSADGFWNSFFAIVVAAPALIVGWVGLANEIGDPNAFAGRFSMLIRLATVDIGAWVLPLVGLALVAPRAGIGGRFVHYVVASNWASAIIAWIMLPAALI
;
A
#
# COMPACT_ATOMS: atom_id res chain seq x y z
N MET A 1 -6.49 10.29 14.80
CA MET A 1 -5.30 9.51 14.38
C MET A 1 -5.63 8.05 14.65
N LEU A 2 -5.31 7.14 13.73
CA LEU A 2 -5.53 5.71 13.97
C LEU A 2 -4.69 5.26 15.17
N SER A 3 -5.29 4.48 16.07
CA SER A 3 -4.57 3.87 17.17
C SER A 3 -3.66 2.74 16.68
N ALA A 4 -2.67 2.38 17.51
CA ALA A 4 -1.82 1.23 17.24
C ALA A 4 -2.64 -0.07 17.18
N ASP A 5 -3.65 -0.21 18.04
CA ASP A 5 -4.53 -1.39 18.09
C ASP A 5 -5.37 -1.54 16.81
N GLU A 6 -5.93 -0.44 16.30
CA GLU A 6 -6.67 -0.44 15.03
C GLU A 6 -5.76 -0.77 13.83
N THR A 7 -4.53 -0.25 13.84
CA THR A 7 -3.53 -0.55 12.82
C THR A 7 -3.16 -2.04 12.86
N TYR A 8 -2.90 -2.59 14.06
CA TYR A 8 -2.58 -3.99 14.25
C TYR A 8 -3.74 -4.92 13.85
N ALA A 9 -4.97 -4.59 14.24
CA ALA A 9 -6.16 -5.34 13.85
C ALA A 9 -6.32 -5.34 12.32
N SER A 10 -6.11 -4.20 11.68
CA SER A 10 -6.23 -4.06 10.23
C SER A 10 -5.18 -4.88 9.46
N LEU A 11 -3.92 -4.81 9.89
CA LEU A 11 -2.84 -5.62 9.33
C LEU A 11 -3.10 -7.12 9.56
N THR A 12 -3.57 -7.50 10.73
CA THR A 12 -3.90 -8.91 11.05
C THR A 12 -5.07 -9.40 10.20
N GLY A 13 -6.11 -8.58 10.02
CA GLY A 13 -7.24 -8.86 9.14
C GLY A 13 -6.80 -9.09 7.70
N ALA A 14 -6.00 -8.17 7.15
CA ALA A 14 -5.46 -8.27 5.80
C ALA A 14 -4.55 -9.49 5.61
N TRP A 15 -3.65 -9.76 6.56
CA TRP A 15 -2.78 -10.95 6.53
C TRP A 15 -3.59 -12.24 6.47
N ARG A 16 -4.64 -12.36 7.29
CA ARG A 16 -5.54 -13.52 7.26
C ARG A 16 -6.24 -13.67 5.91
N LEU A 17 -6.68 -12.57 5.29
CA LEU A 17 -7.26 -12.61 3.96
C LEU A 17 -6.27 -13.05 2.88
N MET A 18 -5.01 -12.59 2.95
CA MET A 18 -3.93 -13.05 2.07
C MET A 18 -3.70 -14.57 2.21
N LEU A 19 -3.87 -15.12 3.42
CA LEU A 19 -3.81 -16.55 3.69
C LEU A 19 -5.12 -17.32 3.35
N GLY A 20 -6.06 -16.69 2.65
CA GLY A 20 -7.34 -17.30 2.26
C GLY A 20 -8.36 -17.44 3.40
N LYS A 21 -8.10 -16.87 4.58
CA LYS A 21 -8.99 -16.94 5.74
C LYS A 21 -10.00 -15.79 5.68
N ALA A 22 -11.20 -16.07 5.17
CA ALA A 22 -12.26 -15.09 4.97
C ALA A 22 -12.71 -14.37 6.26
N ASP A 23 -12.49 -14.98 7.44
CA ASP A 23 -12.83 -14.37 8.71
C ASP A 23 -11.91 -13.20 9.10
N GLY A 24 -10.83 -12.96 8.34
CA GLY A 24 -10.04 -11.73 8.41
C GLY A 24 -10.85 -10.45 8.15
N LEU A 25 -11.92 -10.52 7.34
CA LEU A 25 -12.81 -9.37 7.10
C LEU A 25 -13.43 -8.81 8.38
N ARG A 26 -13.63 -9.64 9.41
CA ARG A 26 -14.22 -9.22 10.70
C ARG A 26 -13.32 -8.31 11.52
N GLN A 27 -12.04 -8.22 11.17
CA GLN A 27 -11.05 -7.36 11.83
C GLN A 27 -10.82 -6.05 11.08
N LEU A 28 -11.42 -5.87 9.90
CA LEU A 28 -11.32 -4.64 9.13
C LEU A 28 -12.50 -3.73 9.44
N ASP A 29 -12.23 -2.43 9.59
CA ASP A 29 -13.29 -1.42 9.62
C ASP A 29 -13.75 -1.15 8.17
N LEU A 30 -14.98 -1.58 7.88
CA LEU A 30 -15.60 -1.52 6.55
C LEU A 30 -16.62 -0.37 6.45
N SER A 31 -16.61 0.55 7.42
CA SER A 31 -17.39 1.79 7.38
C SER A 31 -16.82 2.79 6.37
N ALA A 32 -17.53 3.89 6.16
CA ALA A 32 -17.03 5.00 5.35
C ALA A 32 -15.77 5.64 5.96
N ASP A 33 -15.68 5.69 7.29
CA ASP A 33 -14.48 6.18 7.98
C ASP A 33 -13.34 5.18 7.84
N GLY A 34 -13.62 3.89 8.01
CA GLY A 34 -12.69 2.78 7.76
C GLY A 34 -12.08 2.81 6.36
N PHE A 35 -12.87 3.16 5.34
CA PHE A 35 -12.38 3.39 3.98
C PHE A 35 -11.26 4.43 3.93
N TRP A 36 -11.50 5.64 4.45
CA TRP A 36 -10.50 6.72 4.43
C TRP A 36 -9.31 6.40 5.33
N ASN A 37 -9.58 5.83 6.49
CA ASN A 37 -8.58 5.38 7.45
C ASN A 37 -7.64 4.32 6.87
N SER A 38 -8.11 3.46 5.96
CA SER A 38 -7.27 2.44 5.32
C SER A 38 -6.11 3.02 4.50
N PHE A 39 -6.20 4.27 4.01
CA PHE A 39 -5.10 4.92 3.32
C PHE A 39 -3.91 5.25 4.23
N PHE A 40 -4.10 5.19 5.55
CA PHE A 40 -2.99 5.24 6.50
C PHE A 40 -1.99 4.08 6.29
N ALA A 41 -2.39 3.00 5.62
CA ALA A 41 -1.50 1.94 5.17
C ALA A 41 -0.31 2.46 4.33
N ILE A 42 -0.45 3.58 3.61
CA ILE A 42 0.66 4.23 2.89
C ILE A 42 1.74 4.70 3.88
N VAL A 43 1.35 5.27 5.02
CA VAL A 43 2.29 5.70 6.07
C VAL A 43 3.01 4.50 6.66
N VAL A 44 2.30 3.39 6.85
CA VAL A 44 2.88 2.12 7.35
C VAL A 44 3.86 1.51 6.33
N ALA A 45 3.58 1.64 5.03
CA ALA A 45 4.43 1.14 3.95
C ALA A 45 5.64 2.05 3.67
N ALA A 46 5.51 3.36 3.92
CA ALA A 46 6.49 4.37 3.51
C ALA A 46 7.93 4.07 3.94
N PRO A 47 8.23 3.60 5.18
CA PRO A 47 9.60 3.27 5.56
C PRO A 47 10.22 2.20 4.66
N ALA A 48 9.49 1.13 4.35
CA ALA A 48 9.98 0.07 3.46
C ALA A 48 10.20 0.60 2.04
N LEU A 49 9.22 1.34 1.51
CA LEU A 49 9.32 1.92 0.17
C LEU A 49 10.51 2.88 0.05
N ILE A 50 10.68 3.81 1.00
CA ILE A 50 11.79 4.77 1.01
C ILE A 50 13.13 4.06 1.04
N VAL A 51 13.29 3.04 1.88
CA VAL A 51 14.55 2.27 1.94
C VAL A 51 14.82 1.59 0.60
N GLY A 52 13.81 0.99 -0.03
CA GLY A 52 13.95 0.40 -1.37
C GLY A 52 14.34 1.44 -2.43
N TRP A 53 13.70 2.60 -2.44
CA TRP A 53 14.01 3.68 -3.39
C TRP A 53 15.43 4.23 -3.20
N VAL A 54 15.87 4.41 -1.95
CA VAL A 54 17.23 4.86 -1.64
C VAL A 54 18.25 3.81 -2.08
N GLY A 55 17.97 2.52 -1.86
CA GLY A 55 18.80 1.42 -2.35
C GLY A 55 19.03 1.51 -3.86
N LEU A 56 17.94 1.54 -4.62
CA LEU A 56 17.98 1.65 -6.09
C LEU A 56 18.64 2.96 -6.57
N ALA A 57 18.34 4.10 -5.93
CA ALA A 57 18.95 5.37 -6.32
C ALA A 57 20.47 5.38 -6.09
N ASN A 58 20.98 4.65 -5.10
CA ASN A 58 22.41 4.55 -4.82
C ASN A 58 23.19 3.72 -5.84
N GLU A 59 22.52 2.95 -6.71
CA GLU A 59 23.17 2.28 -7.85
C GLU A 59 23.71 3.27 -8.90
N ILE A 60 23.28 4.54 -8.83
CA ILE A 60 23.92 5.62 -9.59
C ILE A 60 25.35 5.79 -9.07
N GLY A 61 26.30 5.16 -9.77
CA GLY A 61 27.71 5.03 -9.38
C GLY A 61 28.52 6.33 -9.37
N ASP A 62 27.93 7.48 -9.71
CA ASP A 62 28.55 8.79 -9.56
C ASP A 62 28.29 9.35 -8.15
N PRO A 63 29.33 9.53 -7.30
CA PRO A 63 29.20 10.09 -5.95
C PRO A 63 28.67 11.53 -5.92
N ASN A 64 28.83 12.30 -7.00
CA ASN A 64 28.39 13.70 -7.08
C ASN A 64 26.99 13.85 -7.70
N ALA A 65 26.36 12.75 -8.12
CA ALA A 65 25.05 12.78 -8.76
C ALA A 65 23.87 12.93 -7.78
N PHE A 66 23.99 13.79 -6.76
CA PHE A 66 22.90 14.04 -5.80
C PHE A 66 21.58 14.38 -6.50
N ALA A 67 21.62 15.30 -7.48
CA ALA A 67 20.44 15.67 -8.27
C ALA A 67 19.85 14.48 -9.05
N GLY A 68 20.70 13.59 -9.57
CA GLY A 68 20.29 12.36 -10.25
C GLY A 68 19.60 11.38 -9.32
N ARG A 69 20.19 11.13 -8.13
CA ARG A 69 19.62 10.26 -7.09
C ARG A 69 18.30 10.79 -6.56
N PHE A 70 18.22 12.10 -6.30
CA PHE A 70 16.98 12.74 -5.87
C PHE A 70 15.90 12.66 -6.96
N SER A 71 16.25 12.91 -8.23
CA SER A 71 15.30 12.72 -9.34
C SER A 71 14.82 11.27 -9.46
N MET A 72 15.68 10.29 -9.22
CA MET A 72 15.32 8.87 -9.25
C MET A 72 14.34 8.52 -8.12
N LEU A 73 14.62 8.99 -6.89
CA LEU A 73 13.72 8.87 -5.74
C LEU A 73 12.31 9.37 -6.04
N ILE A 74 12.19 10.59 -6.60
CA ILE A 74 10.88 11.17 -6.95
C ILE A 74 10.18 10.36 -8.03
N ARG A 75 10.92 9.85 -9.04
CA ARG A 75 10.34 8.99 -10.08
C ARG A 75 9.80 7.69 -9.49
N LEU A 76 10.58 7.01 -8.65
CA LEU A 76 10.15 5.76 -8.00
C LEU A 76 8.93 6.00 -7.10
N ALA A 77 8.94 7.05 -6.29
CA ALA A 77 7.78 7.43 -5.47
C ALA A 77 6.53 7.69 -6.34
N THR A 78 6.68 8.37 -7.48
CA THR A 78 5.57 8.63 -8.40
C THR A 78 5.02 7.35 -9.01
N VAL A 79 5.92 6.44 -9.43
CA VAL A 79 5.53 5.14 -10.00
C VAL A 79 4.79 4.29 -8.98
N ASP A 80 5.31 4.18 -7.75
CA ASP A 80 4.69 3.35 -6.72
C ASP A 80 3.34 3.90 -6.24
N ILE A 81 3.24 5.22 -6.04
CA ILE A 81 1.95 5.85 -5.71
C ILE A 81 0.96 5.65 -6.87
N GLY A 82 1.41 5.79 -8.11
CA GLY A 82 0.58 5.54 -9.29
C GLY A 82 0.09 4.08 -9.35
N ALA A 83 1.00 3.13 -9.17
CA ALA A 83 0.70 1.69 -9.16
C ALA A 83 -0.26 1.30 -8.02
N TRP A 84 -0.26 2.05 -6.92
CA TRP A 84 -1.20 1.86 -5.82
C TRP A 84 -2.56 2.50 -6.08
N VAL A 85 -2.60 3.77 -6.48
CA VAL A 85 -3.85 4.56 -6.58
C VAL A 85 -4.63 4.27 -7.86
N LEU A 86 -3.96 4.09 -9.00
CA LEU A 86 -4.63 3.92 -10.30
C LEU A 86 -5.54 2.68 -10.34
N PRO A 87 -5.16 1.50 -9.81
CA PRO A 87 -6.06 0.36 -9.75
C PRO A 87 -7.32 0.62 -8.91
N LEU A 88 -7.20 1.39 -7.81
CA LEU A 88 -8.36 1.74 -6.97
C LEU A 88 -9.31 2.69 -7.70
N VAL A 89 -8.78 3.65 -8.45
CA VAL A 89 -9.57 4.52 -9.33
C VAL A 89 -10.26 3.71 -10.42
N GLY A 90 -9.53 2.81 -11.09
CA GLY A 90 -10.09 1.90 -12.08
C GLY A 90 -11.22 1.05 -11.50
N LEU A 91 -11.01 0.49 -10.31
CA LEU A 91 -12.02 -0.27 -9.58
C LEU A 91 -13.25 0.61 -9.27
N ALA A 92 -13.07 1.85 -8.83
CA ALA A 92 -14.18 2.76 -8.54
C ALA A 92 -15.05 3.04 -9.78
N LEU A 93 -14.43 3.15 -10.97
CA LEU A 93 -15.14 3.39 -12.23
C LEU A 93 -15.89 2.15 -12.75
N VAL A 94 -15.34 0.95 -12.50
CA VAL A 94 -15.88 -0.32 -12.99
C VAL A 94 -16.88 -0.95 -12.00
N ALA A 95 -16.65 -0.82 -10.70
CA ALA A 95 -17.41 -1.53 -9.67
C ALA A 95 -18.94 -1.32 -9.73
N PRO A 96 -19.47 -0.10 -9.97
CA PRO A 96 -20.90 0.11 -10.14
C PRO A 96 -21.47 -0.63 -11.36
N ARG A 97 -20.72 -0.62 -12.48
CA ARG A 97 -21.15 -1.26 -13.74
C ARG A 97 -21.03 -2.78 -13.71
N ALA A 98 -20.08 -3.30 -12.93
CA ALA A 98 -19.87 -4.73 -12.73
C ALA A 98 -20.77 -5.34 -11.64
N GLY A 99 -21.66 -4.55 -11.01
CA GLY A 99 -22.57 -5.03 -9.96
C GLY A 99 -21.89 -5.32 -8.61
N ILE A 100 -20.64 -4.90 -8.42
CA ILE A 100 -19.86 -5.11 -7.19
C ILE A 100 -19.68 -3.83 -6.36
N GLY A 101 -20.40 -2.76 -6.70
CA GLY A 101 -20.30 -1.46 -6.02
C GLY A 101 -20.52 -1.54 -4.50
N GLY A 102 -21.44 -2.39 -4.04
CA GLY A 102 -21.68 -2.60 -2.59
C GLY A 102 -20.51 -3.21 -1.83
N ARG A 103 -19.51 -3.77 -2.52
CA ARG A 103 -18.30 -4.35 -1.93
C ARG A 103 -17.06 -3.50 -2.19
N PHE A 104 -17.19 -2.35 -2.84
CA PHE A 104 -16.06 -1.48 -3.19
C PHE A 104 -15.20 -1.15 -1.97
N VAL A 105 -15.81 -0.73 -0.86
CA VAL A 105 -15.10 -0.44 0.39
C VAL A 105 -14.31 -1.65 0.90
N HIS A 106 -14.87 -2.86 0.79
CA HIS A 106 -14.19 -4.07 1.25
C HIS A 106 -12.92 -4.35 0.44
N TYR A 107 -13.00 -4.16 -0.88
CA TYR A 107 -11.84 -4.31 -1.74
C TYR A 107 -10.76 -3.29 -1.39
N VAL A 108 -11.11 -2.01 -1.30
CA VAL A 108 -10.13 -0.93 -1.05
C VAL A 108 -9.47 -1.08 0.32
N VAL A 109 -10.25 -1.31 1.38
CA VAL A 109 -9.72 -1.47 2.73
C VAL A 109 -8.78 -2.67 2.80
N ALA A 110 -9.22 -3.83 2.30
CA ALA A 110 -8.39 -5.03 2.31
C ALA A 110 -7.12 -4.86 1.45
N SER A 111 -7.23 -4.26 0.27
CA SER A 111 -6.07 -4.06 -0.62
C SER A 111 -5.06 -3.08 -0.03
N ASN A 112 -5.50 -2.00 0.59
CA ASN A 112 -4.59 -1.01 1.18
C ASN A 112 -3.73 -1.63 2.29
N TRP A 113 -4.35 -2.32 3.23
CA TRP A 113 -3.62 -2.98 4.32
C TRP A 113 -2.76 -4.14 3.83
N ALA A 114 -3.21 -4.90 2.82
CA ALA A 114 -2.40 -5.93 2.18
C ALA A 114 -1.17 -5.34 1.47
N SER A 115 -1.32 -4.23 0.75
CA SER A 115 -0.21 -3.53 0.09
C SER A 115 0.85 -3.07 1.08
N ALA A 116 0.46 -2.60 2.27
CA ALA A 116 1.43 -2.27 3.32
C ALA A 116 2.25 -3.48 3.74
N ILE A 117 1.62 -4.65 3.95
CA ILE A 117 2.33 -5.88 4.27
C ILE A 117 3.27 -6.28 3.13
N ILE A 118 2.79 -6.23 1.89
CA ILE A 118 3.58 -6.60 0.70
C ILE A 118 4.81 -5.70 0.57
N ALA A 119 4.70 -4.39 0.82
CA ALA A 119 5.84 -3.47 0.77
C ALA A 119 6.98 -3.91 1.72
N TRP A 120 6.64 -4.36 2.93
CA TRP A 120 7.62 -4.89 3.87
C TRP A 120 8.18 -6.25 3.46
N ILE A 121 7.36 -7.13 2.90
CA ILE A 121 7.82 -8.44 2.39
C ILE A 121 8.75 -8.29 1.19
N MET A 122 8.51 -7.31 0.32
CA MET A 122 9.30 -7.06 -0.89
C MET A 122 10.60 -6.31 -0.62
N LEU A 123 10.74 -5.67 0.54
CA LEU A 123 11.92 -4.88 0.87
C LEU A 123 13.25 -5.63 0.68
N PRO A 124 13.44 -6.89 1.15
CA PRO A 124 14.69 -7.61 0.92
C PRO A 124 15.00 -7.81 -0.57
N ALA A 125 13.97 -8.08 -1.39
CA ALA A 125 14.14 -8.24 -2.83
C ALA A 125 14.50 -6.93 -3.54
N ALA A 126 14.08 -5.78 -2.99
CA ALA A 126 14.42 -4.46 -3.51
C ALA A 126 15.85 -3.99 -3.13
N LEU A 127 16.57 -4.75 -2.30
CA LEU A 127 17.88 -4.39 -1.78
C LEU A 127 19.02 -5.32 -2.26
N ILE A 128 18.71 -6.28 -3.14
CA ILE A 128 19.66 -7.24 -3.72
C ILE A 128 19.79 -7.04 -5.23
#